data_AF-A0A6G1SIJ1-F1
#
_entry.id   AF-A0A6G1SIJ1-F1
#
_cell.length_a   1.000
_cell.length_b   1.000
_cell.length_c   1.000
_cell.angle_alpha   90.00
_cell.angle_beta   90.00
_cell.angle_gamma   90.00
#
_symmetry.space_group_name_H-M   'P 1'
#
loop_
_entity.id
_entity.type
_entity.pdbx_description
1 polymer ?
#
loop_
_entity_poly.entity_id
_entity_poly.type
_entity_poly.pdbx_seq_one_letter_code
_entity_poly.pdbx_strand_id
1 'polypeptide(L)'
;CIWWLSTIVIVNIYLGILFGQLVVPRRPKSIDTLEELVNQDQVSWAVTRGSAIYDLFRQSDENSIYGQLGRRMKLVNSADEGVQRVLDSNWAFIRERSILTFKVAQEQTRIKACRMQFAREQFYSA
;
A
#
# COMPACT_ATOMS: atom_id res chain seq x y z
N CYS A 1 44.03 -30.15 -8.09
CA CYS A 1 42.62 -30.14 -7.60
C CYS A 1 42.14 -28.77 -7.11
N ILE A 2 43.00 -27.95 -6.49
CA ILE A 2 42.66 -26.60 -5.97
C ILE A 2 42.06 -25.65 -7.02
N TRP A 3 42.54 -25.67 -8.27
CA TRP A 3 42.02 -24.79 -9.32
C TRP A 3 40.56 -25.10 -9.70
N TRP A 4 40.23 -26.40 -9.79
CA TRP A 4 38.85 -26.86 -10.03
C TRP A 4 37.92 -26.50 -8.88
N LEU A 5 38.38 -26.63 -7.64
CA LEU A 5 37.61 -26.26 -6.45
C LEU A 5 37.30 -24.76 -6.41
N SER A 6 38.27 -23.90 -6.77
CA SER A 6 38.06 -22.46 -6.83
C SER A 6 36.94 -22.08 -7.82
N THR A 7 36.94 -22.69 -9.00
CA THR A 7 35.95 -22.41 -10.05
C THR A 7 34.54 -22.81 -9.61
N ILE A 8 34.39 -23.99 -8.99
CA ILE A 8 33.09 -24.46 -8.50
C ILE A 8 32.55 -23.54 -7.40
N VAL A 9 33.40 -23.09 -6.47
CA VAL A 9 32.98 -22.18 -5.39
C VAL A 9 32.50 -20.84 -5.96
N ILE A 10 33.23 -20.26 -6.91
CA ILE A 10 32.88 -18.96 -7.53
C ILE A 10 31.53 -19.06 -8.26
N VAL A 11 31.29 -20.13 -9.03
CA VAL A 11 30.03 -20.32 -9.76
C VAL A 11 28.84 -20.44 -8.81
N ASN A 12 28.97 -21.19 -7.71
CA ASN A 12 27.88 -21.35 -6.75
C ASN A 12 27.53 -20.04 -6.03
N ILE A 13 28.52 -19.20 -5.69
CA ILE A 13 28.29 -17.88 -5.10
C ILE A 13 27.52 -16.99 -6.09
N TYR A 14 27.93 -16.98 -7.36
CA TYR A 14 27.25 -16.20 -8.39
C TYR A 14 25.81 -16.64 -8.61
N LEU A 15 25.56 -17.95 -8.67
CA LEU A 15 24.22 -18.51 -8.76
C LEU A 15 23.39 -18.07 -7.55
N GLY A 16 23.91 -18.17 -6.33
CA GLY A 16 23.20 -17.76 -5.12
C GLY A 16 22.79 -16.29 -5.09
N ILE A 17 23.70 -15.39 -5.48
CA ILE A 17 23.41 -13.94 -5.52
C ILE A 17 22.35 -13.62 -6.58
N LEU A 18 22.45 -14.27 -7.75
CA LEU A 18 21.49 -14.11 -8.84
C LEU A 18 20.11 -14.69 -8.46
N PHE A 19 20.06 -15.91 -7.92
CA PHE A 19 18.84 -16.52 -7.41
C PHE A 19 18.18 -15.65 -6.34
N GLY A 20 18.98 -15.03 -5.46
CA GLY A 20 18.46 -14.06 -4.49
C GLY A 20 17.68 -12.92 -5.15
N GLN A 21 18.14 -12.40 -6.29
CA GLN A 21 17.44 -11.31 -6.99
C GLN A 21 16.23 -11.77 -7.82
N LEU A 22 16.25 -12.98 -8.37
CA LEU A 22 15.14 -13.50 -9.18
C LEU A 22 14.01 -14.08 -8.33
N VAL A 23 14.36 -14.70 -7.20
CA VAL A 23 13.37 -15.30 -6.28
C VAL A 23 12.71 -14.24 -5.42
N VAL A 24 13.39 -13.12 -5.14
CA VAL A 24 12.73 -12.00 -4.46
C VAL A 24 11.64 -11.46 -5.38
N PRO A 25 10.35 -11.68 -5.05
CA PRO A 25 9.29 -11.06 -5.81
C PRO A 25 9.48 -9.55 -5.68
N ARG A 26 9.58 -8.86 -6.81
CA ARG A 26 9.57 -7.39 -6.83
C ARG A 26 8.19 -6.95 -6.37
N ARG A 27 8.03 -6.76 -5.06
CA ARG A 27 6.85 -6.12 -4.52
C ARG A 27 6.86 -4.68 -5.04
N PRO A 28 5.76 -4.19 -5.63
CA PRO A 28 5.66 -2.77 -5.95
C PRO A 28 5.95 -1.99 -4.66
N LYS A 29 6.66 -0.87 -4.78
CA LYS A 29 7.01 -0.03 -3.63
C LYS A 29 5.73 0.28 -2.85
N SER A 30 5.55 -0.38 -1.70
CA SER A 30 4.44 -0.11 -0.81
C SER A 30 4.65 1.28 -0.23
N ILE A 31 3.63 2.12 -0.32
CA ILE A 31 3.65 3.43 0.33
C ILE A 31 3.43 3.16 1.81
N ASP A 32 4.50 3.28 2.59
CA ASP A 32 4.46 2.94 4.01
C ASP A 32 4.00 4.13 4.86
N THR A 33 4.19 5.37 4.38
CA THR A 33 3.87 6.61 5.13
C THR A 33 3.07 7.63 4.34
N LEU A 34 2.43 8.55 5.07
CA LEU A 34 1.62 9.62 4.50
C LEU A 34 2.43 10.66 3.72
N GLU A 35 3.64 10.93 4.19
CA GLU A 35 4.56 11.86 3.53
C GLU A 35 4.99 11.32 2.16
N GLU A 36 5.24 10.01 2.05
CA GLU A 36 5.50 9.37 0.77
C GLU A 36 4.28 9.42 -0.16
N LEU A 37 3.07 9.28 0.39
CA LEU A 37 1.83 9.37 -0.38
C LEU A 37 1.61 10.77 -0.96
N VAL A 38 1.91 11.83 -0.20
CA VAL A 38 1.76 13.22 -0.66
C VAL A 38 2.83 13.60 -1.69
N ASN A 39 4.06 13.11 -1.49
CA ASN A 39 5.19 13.41 -2.38
C ASN A 39 5.11 12.65 -3.71
N GLN A 40 4.42 11.50 -3.76
CA GLN A 40 4.31 10.66 -4.94
C GLN A 40 2.94 10.81 -5.64
N ASP A 41 2.91 11.26 -6.88
CA ASP A 41 1.65 11.44 -7.65
C ASP A 41 1.12 10.14 -8.29
N GLN A 42 1.82 9.01 -8.12
CA GLN A 42 1.49 7.74 -8.79
C GLN A 42 0.30 7.00 -8.18
N VAL A 43 -0.09 7.32 -6.94
CA VAL A 43 -1.21 6.68 -6.23
C VAL A 43 -2.19 7.75 -5.78
N SER A 44 -3.39 7.70 -6.35
CA SER A 44 -4.49 8.55 -5.90
C SER A 44 -5.15 7.97 -4.66
N TRP A 45 -5.56 8.81 -3.71
CA TRP A 45 -6.29 8.36 -2.53
C TRP A 45 -7.75 8.81 -2.53
N ALA A 46 -8.59 7.97 -1.94
CA ALA A 46 -10.01 8.23 -1.79
C ALA A 46 -10.48 8.09 -0.33
N VAL A 47 -11.49 8.88 0.02
CA VAL A 47 -12.16 8.88 1.32
C VAL A 47 -13.68 8.83 1.10
N THR A 48 -14.41 8.18 2.01
CA THR A 48 -15.88 8.22 1.96
C THR A 48 -16.40 9.61 2.30
N ARG A 49 -17.31 10.13 1.46
CA ARG A 49 -17.98 11.42 1.71
C ARG A 49 -18.68 11.41 3.07
N GLY A 50 -18.46 12.47 3.86
CA GLY A 50 -19.11 12.64 5.18
C GLY A 50 -18.57 11.70 6.27
N SER A 51 -17.36 11.15 6.09
CA SER A 51 -16.67 10.43 7.16
C SER A 51 -15.87 11.38 8.05
N ALA A 52 -15.57 10.98 9.29
CA ALA A 52 -14.75 11.78 10.20
C ALA A 52 -13.37 12.16 9.59
N ILE A 53 -12.81 11.26 8.77
CA ILE A 53 -11.54 11.49 8.06
C ILE A 53 -11.69 12.59 6.99
N TYR A 54 -12.85 12.65 6.32
CA TYR A 54 -13.15 13.72 5.36
C TYR A 54 -13.20 15.09 6.03
N ASP A 55 -13.87 15.18 7.18
CA ASP A 55 -13.95 16.43 7.94
C ASP A 55 -12.60 16.83 8.52
N LEU A 56 -11.80 15.87 8.99
CA LEU A 56 -10.43 16.11 9.45
C LEU A 56 -9.55 16.73 8.36
N PHE A 57 -9.55 16.16 7.15
CA PHE A 57 -8.77 16.72 6.03
C PHE A 57 -9.25 18.09 5.58
N ARG A 58 -10.52 18.42 5.84
CA ARG A 58 -11.10 19.72 5.50
C ARG A 58 -10.86 20.78 6.57
N GLN A 59 -10.78 20.37 7.84
CA GLN A 59 -10.54 21.26 8.98
C GLN A 59 -9.05 21.48 9.26
N SER A 60 -8.17 20.60 8.77
CA SER A 60 -6.72 20.72 8.95
C SER A 60 -6.12 21.90 8.20
N ASP A 61 -5.07 22.49 8.75
CA ASP A 61 -4.31 23.57 8.12
C ASP A 61 -3.80 23.20 6.73
N GLU A 62 -3.89 24.15 5.81
CA GLU A 62 -3.53 23.95 4.40
C GLU A 62 -2.03 23.69 4.19
N ASN A 63 -1.19 24.15 5.13
CA ASN A 63 0.25 23.93 5.12
C ASN A 63 0.68 22.62 5.80
N SER A 64 -0.26 21.93 6.46
CA SER A 64 -0.03 20.62 7.06
C SER A 64 -0.11 19.52 6.00
N ILE A 65 0.52 18.38 6.27
CA ILE A 65 0.46 17.18 5.42
C ILE A 65 -1.02 16.82 5.15
N TYR A 66 -1.87 16.89 6.17
CA TYR A 66 -3.31 16.61 6.06
C TYR A 66 -4.07 17.54 5.11
N GLY A 67 -3.74 18.83 5.07
CA GLY A 67 -4.32 19.77 4.13
C GLY A 67 -3.90 19.49 2.69
N GLN A 68 -2.64 19.09 2.50
CA GLN A 68 -2.13 18.62 1.20
C GLN A 68 -2.82 17.34 0.74
N LEU A 69 -3.09 16.40 1.66
CA LEU A 69 -3.93 15.22 1.39
C LEU A 69 -5.34 15.63 0.98
N GLY A 70 -5.95 16.57 1.69
CA GLY A 70 -7.30 17.06 1.42
C GLY A 70 -7.46 17.69 0.03
N ARG A 71 -6.42 18.36 -0.51
CA ARG A 71 -6.49 18.99 -1.83
C ARG A 71 -6.60 17.99 -2.99
N ARG A 72 -5.92 16.84 -2.91
CA ARG A 72 -5.92 15.82 -3.98
C ARG A 72 -6.84 14.62 -3.68
N MET A 73 -7.56 14.63 -2.55
CA MET A 73 -8.44 13.52 -2.20
C MET A 73 -9.60 13.36 -3.20
N LYS A 74 -9.91 12.12 -3.55
CA LYS A 74 -11.13 11.75 -4.26
C LYS A 74 -12.20 11.31 -3.28
N LEU A 75 -13.47 11.57 -3.62
CA LEU A 75 -14.61 11.19 -2.79
C LEU A 75 -15.28 9.96 -3.38
N VAL A 76 -15.52 8.96 -2.52
CA VAL A 76 -16.35 7.79 -2.81
C VAL A 76 -17.66 7.89 -2.04
N ASN A 77 -18.75 7.41 -2.64
CA ASN A 77 -20.07 7.44 -2.01
C ASN A 77 -20.25 6.25 -1.06
N SER A 78 -19.60 5.12 -1.33
CA SER A 78 -19.71 3.90 -0.51
C SER A 78 -18.35 3.25 -0.25
N ALA A 79 -18.31 2.43 0.80
CA ALA A 79 -17.16 1.60 1.15
C ALA A 79 -16.87 0.56 0.07
N ASP A 80 -17.91 -0.07 -0.47
CA ASP A 80 -17.81 -1.08 -1.52
C ASP A 80 -17.25 -0.48 -2.82
N GLU A 81 -17.66 0.74 -3.16
CA GLU A 81 -17.10 1.49 -4.29
C GLU A 81 -15.61 1.81 -4.06
N GLY A 82 -15.23 2.19 -2.84
CA GLY A 82 -13.83 2.41 -2.46
C GLY A 82 -12.98 1.16 -2.63
N VAL A 83 -13.47 0.01 -2.17
CA VAL A 83 -12.78 -1.28 -2.29
C VAL A 83 -12.63 -1.70 -3.75
N GLN A 84 -13.67 -1.56 -4.57
CA GLN A 84 -13.59 -1.87 -6.00
C GLN A 84 -12.54 -1.02 -6.72
N ARG A 85 -12.47 0.29 -6.41
CA ARG A 85 -11.45 1.17 -7.03
C ARG A 85 -10.02 0.81 -6.66
N VAL A 86 -9.78 0.31 -5.45
CA VAL A 86 -8.45 -0.20 -5.03
C VAL A 86 -8.09 -1.49 -5.78
N LEU A 87 -9.09 -2.31 -6.15
CA LEU A 87 -8.86 -3.54 -6.90
C LEU A 87 -8.61 -3.31 -8.39
N ASP A 88 -9.28 -2.30 -8.97
CA ASP A 88 -9.24 -2.02 -10.40
C ASP A 88 -8.10 -1.08 -10.81
N SER A 89 -7.65 -0.21 -9.89
CA SER A 89 -6.69 0.85 -10.16
C SER A 89 -5.66 0.99 -9.04
N ASN A 90 -4.54 1.67 -9.31
CA ASN A 90 -3.49 1.96 -8.33
C ASN A 90 -3.95 3.07 -7.34
N TRP A 91 -4.98 2.77 -6.55
CA TRP A 91 -5.63 3.71 -5.64
C TRP A 91 -5.45 3.27 -4.19
N ALA A 92 -5.33 4.24 -3.28
CA ALA A 92 -5.34 4.05 -1.85
C ALA A 92 -6.71 4.43 -1.28
N PHE A 93 -7.30 3.58 -0.43
CA PHE A 93 -8.55 3.90 0.24
C PHE A 93 -8.31 4.10 1.74
N ILE A 94 -8.55 5.31 2.22
CA ILE A 94 -8.28 5.69 3.60
C ILE A 94 -9.58 5.56 4.40
N ARG A 95 -9.58 4.65 5.38
CA ARG A 95 -10.71 4.41 6.28
C ARG A 95 -10.23 3.81 7.60
N GLU A 96 -11.13 3.72 8.57
CA GLU A 96 -10.88 3.04 9.84
C GLU A 96 -10.46 1.58 9.63
N ARG A 97 -9.41 1.17 10.37
CA ARG A 97 -8.81 -0.16 10.28
C ARG A 97 -9.83 -1.26 10.52
N SER A 98 -10.75 -1.09 11.47
CA SER A 98 -11.81 -2.07 11.80
C SER A 98 -12.64 -2.43 10.57
N ILE A 99 -13.07 -1.41 9.82
CA ILE A 99 -13.92 -1.58 8.64
C ILE A 99 -13.14 -2.24 7.49
N LEU A 100 -11.91 -1.78 7.26
CA LEU A 100 -11.07 -2.34 6.21
C LEU A 100 -10.70 -3.81 6.50
N THR A 101 -10.38 -4.14 7.76
CA THR A 101 -10.04 -5.51 8.17
C THR A 101 -11.23 -6.44 7.96
N PHE A 102 -12.44 -6.00 8.29
CA PHE A 102 -13.66 -6.76 8.03
C PHE A 102 -13.87 -7.01 6.52
N LYS A 103 -13.74 -5.98 5.68
CA LYS A 103 -13.90 -6.10 4.23
C LYS A 103 -12.83 -6.99 3.59
N VAL A 104 -11.57 -6.86 3.99
CA VAL A 104 -10.48 -7.72 3.50
C VAL A 104 -10.70 -9.16 3.91
N ALA A 105 -11.09 -9.42 5.17
CA ALA A 105 -11.38 -10.77 5.63
C ALA A 105 -12.54 -11.39 4.84
N GLN A 106 -13.62 -10.64 4.63
CA GLN A 106 -14.78 -11.08 3.85
C GLN A 106 -14.41 -11.45 2.41
N GLU A 107 -13.66 -10.58 1.71
CA GLU A 107 -13.20 -10.85 0.35
C GLU A 107 -12.20 -12.02 0.30
N GLN A 108 -11.34 -12.15 1.30
CA GLN A 108 -10.39 -13.26 1.40
C GLN A 108 -11.10 -14.60 1.56
N THR A 109 -12.17 -14.68 2.36
CA THR A 109 -12.98 -15.90 2.48
C THR A 109 -13.65 -16.27 1.15
N ARG A 110 -14.02 -15.27 0.34
CA ARG A 110 -14.71 -15.46 -0.94
C ARG A 110 -13.76 -15.88 -2.08
N ILE A 111 -12.62 -15.20 -2.23
CA ILE A 111 -11.74 -15.31 -3.40
C ILE A 111 -10.49 -16.18 -3.09
N LYS A 112 -10.19 -16.42 -1.80
CA LYS A 112 -8.96 -17.10 -1.33
C LYS A 112 -7.65 -16.47 -1.83
N ALA A 113 -7.68 -15.20 -2.23
CA ALA A 113 -6.54 -14.47 -2.76
C ALA A 113 -6.26 -13.22 -1.93
N CYS A 114 -4.98 -12.94 -1.67
CA CYS A 114 -4.54 -11.74 -0.95
C CYS A 114 -4.18 -10.64 -1.98
N ARG A 115 -5.19 -9.85 -2.39
CA ARG A 115 -5.03 -8.80 -3.41
C ARG A 115 -4.87 -7.39 -2.83
N MET A 116 -5.15 -7.21 -1.54
CA MET A 116 -5.07 -5.92 -0.85
C MET A 116 -4.01 -6.00 0.24
N GLN A 117 -3.34 -4.89 0.48
CA GLN A 117 -2.38 -4.76 1.58
C GLN A 117 -2.70 -3.49 2.37
N PHE A 118 -2.47 -3.57 3.67
CA PHE A 118 -2.57 -2.42 4.56
C PHE A 118 -1.24 -1.65 4.54
N ALA A 119 -1.32 -0.33 4.63
CA ALA A 119 -0.16 0.49 4.96
C ALA A 119 0.32 0.17 6.38
N ARG A 120 1.63 0.30 6.60
CA ARG A 120 2.26 -0.05 7.88
C ARG A 120 1.94 0.96 8.99
N GLU A 121 1.83 2.23 8.64
CA GLU A 121 1.54 3.32 9.56
C GLU A 121 0.04 3.42 9.90
N GLN A 122 -0.28 3.62 11.18
CA GLN A 122 -1.65 3.84 11.63
C GLN A 122 -1.91 5.34 11.80
N PHE A 123 -2.90 5.84 11.06
CA PHE A 123 -3.30 7.24 11.01
C PHE A 123 -3.77 7.82 12.36
N TYR A 124 -4.31 6.96 13.23
CA TYR A 124 -4.89 7.36 14.51
C TYR A 124 -4.88 6.16 15.46
N SER A 125 -4.15 6.28 16.57
CA SER A 125 -4.30 5.36 17.70
C SER A 125 -5.27 6.01 18.67
N ALA A 126 -6.46 5.42 18.81
CA ALA A 126 -7.27 5.64 20.00
C ALA A 126 -6.62 4.90 21.18
#